data_AF-A0A2E3Z9R2-F1
#
_entry.id   AF-A0A2E3Z9R2-F1
#
_cell.length_a   1.000
_cell.length_b   1.000
_cell.length_c   1.000
_cell.angle_alpha   90.00
_cell.angle_beta   90.00
_cell.angle_gamma   90.00
#
_symmetry.space_group_name_H-M   'P 1'
#
loop_
_entity.id
_entity.type
_entity.pdbx_description
1 polymer ?
#
loop_
_entity_poly.entity_id
_entity_poly.type
_entity_poly.pdbx_seq_one_letter_code
_entity_poly.pdbx_strand_id
1 'polypeptide(L)'
;MRIEANRVLVAVEETLQLLKSKRLVMPDDVDPRGWILSGGKAKPKAKTRTKKQKHPFGEICDSYLEDQQQKQESTRTGEEIHILHLKRILSCSVDINGIDLDKLKRYRSRRSRQKQHGQRIHGATIKKELVTFRQIWIWAKQNGFVDSLCSLLDENGRWKL
;
A
#
# COMPACT_ATOMS: atom_id res chain seq x y z
N MET A 1 7.26 -16.30 -27.50
CA MET A 1 7.39 -15.32 -26.39
C MET A 1 8.51 -14.29 -26.66
N ARG A 2 8.57 -13.67 -27.85
CA ARG A 2 9.60 -12.67 -28.24
C ARG A 2 9.03 -11.35 -28.78
N ILE A 3 7.73 -11.29 -29.09
CA ILE A 3 7.09 -10.14 -29.74
C ILE A 3 6.69 -9.07 -28.71
N GLU A 4 6.24 -9.47 -27.52
CA GLU A 4 5.86 -8.55 -26.43
C GLU A 4 7.03 -7.67 -25.95
N ALA A 5 8.22 -8.25 -25.80
CA ALA A 5 9.38 -7.55 -25.26
C ALA A 5 9.88 -6.43 -26.19
N ASN A 6 9.83 -6.63 -27.51
CA ASN A 6 10.21 -5.60 -28.49
C ASN A 6 9.22 -4.42 -28.52
N ARG A 7 7.93 -4.66 -28.29
CA ARG A 7 6.92 -3.59 -28.28
C ARG A 7 7.08 -2.64 -27.10
N VAL A 8 7.41 -3.18 -25.92
CA VAL A 8 7.63 -2.38 -24.71
C VAL A 8 8.89 -1.51 -24.86
N LEU A 9 9.95 -2.07 -25.44
CA LEU A 9 11.21 -1.35 -25.62
C LEU A 9 11.07 -0.16 -26.58
N VAL A 10 10.39 -0.36 -27.72
CA VAL A 10 10.12 0.73 -28.69
C VAL A 10 9.29 1.85 -28.04
N ALA A 11 8.24 1.51 -27.28
CA ALA A 11 7.41 2.50 -26.61
C ALA A 11 8.18 3.35 -25.58
N VAL A 12 9.13 2.74 -24.86
CA VAL A 12 9.99 3.43 -23.89
C VAL A 12 10.94 4.40 -24.61
N GLU A 13 11.61 3.94 -25.67
CA GLU A 13 12.57 4.75 -26.43
C GLU A 13 11.89 5.96 -27.08
N GLU A 14 10.72 5.77 -27.71
CA GLU A 14 9.93 6.84 -28.30
C GLU A 14 9.51 7.88 -27.25
N THR A 15 9.04 7.44 -26.08
CA THR A 15 8.63 8.34 -24.99
C THR A 15 9.79 9.17 -24.46
N LEU A 16 10.96 8.54 -24.31
CA LEU A 16 12.19 9.24 -23.90
C LEU A 16 12.65 10.26 -24.95
N GLN A 17 12.53 9.95 -26.24
CA GLN A 17 12.84 10.89 -27.34
C GLN A 17 11.92 12.11 -27.30
N LEU A 18 10.63 11.91 -27.01
CA LEU A 18 9.64 12.98 -26.93
C LEU A 18 9.86 13.88 -25.70
N LEU A 19 10.27 13.32 -24.56
CA LEU A 19 10.69 14.07 -23.38
C LEU A 19 11.95 14.91 -23.67
N LYS A 20 12.98 14.31 -24.28
CA LYS A 20 14.23 15.01 -24.63
C LYS A 20 13.99 16.17 -25.60
N SER A 21 13.10 15.98 -26.57
CA SER A 21 12.73 17.02 -27.54
C SER A 21 11.73 18.05 -27.00
N LYS A 22 11.32 17.96 -25.73
CA LYS A 22 10.32 18.81 -25.08
C LYS A 22 8.95 18.82 -25.77
N ARG A 23 8.69 17.85 -26.66
CA ARG A 23 7.38 17.65 -27.31
C ARG A 23 6.38 16.96 -26.40
N LEU A 24 6.88 16.32 -25.35
CA LEU A 24 6.09 15.70 -24.31
C LEU A 24 6.58 16.24 -22.95
N VAL A 25 5.65 16.64 -22.11
CA VAL A 25 5.92 17.10 -20.74
C VAL A 25 5.32 16.09 -19.80
N MET A 26 6.14 15.56 -18.90
CA MET A 26 5.67 14.65 -17.86
C MET A 26 4.93 15.46 -16.79
N PRO A 27 3.70 15.07 -16.40
CA PRO A 27 3.02 15.68 -15.26
C PRO A 27 3.79 15.45 -13.96
N ASP A 28 3.70 16.40 -13.02
CA ASP A 28 4.40 16.29 -11.72
C ASP A 28 3.80 15.21 -10.79
N ASP A 29 2.59 14.74 -11.09
CA ASP A 29 1.79 13.84 -10.26
C ASP A 29 1.75 12.37 -10.74
N VAL A 30 2.67 11.97 -11.63
CA VAL A 30 2.74 10.59 -12.15
C VAL A 30 4.03 9.87 -11.75
N ASP A 31 3.96 8.55 -11.57
CA ASP A 31 5.15 7.70 -11.44
C ASP A 31 5.94 7.72 -12.77
N PRO A 32 7.19 8.21 -12.80
CA PRO A 32 7.95 8.35 -14.03
C PRO A 32 8.15 7.02 -14.75
N ARG A 33 8.39 5.92 -14.00
CA ARG A 33 8.64 4.60 -14.58
C ARG A 33 7.40 4.07 -15.29
N GLY A 34 6.28 4.00 -14.59
CA GLY A 34 5.01 3.51 -15.11
C GLY A 34 4.47 4.36 -16.26
N TRP A 35 4.67 5.68 -16.21
CA TRP A 35 4.23 6.59 -17.26
C TRP A 35 5.07 6.44 -18.55
N ILE A 36 6.40 6.29 -18.43
CA ILE A 36 7.27 6.03 -19.59
C ILE A 36 6.92 4.69 -20.24
N LEU A 37 6.72 3.64 -19.43
CA LEU A 37 6.30 2.31 -19.92
C LEU A 37 4.93 2.33 -20.61
N SER A 38 4.10 3.34 -20.34
CA SER A 38 2.77 3.50 -20.95
C SER A 38 2.75 4.32 -22.24
N GLY A 39 3.91 4.72 -22.75
CA GLY A 39 4.00 5.54 -23.97
C GLY A 39 3.66 7.01 -23.73
N GLY A 40 3.84 7.53 -22.53
CA GLY A 40 3.47 8.90 -22.17
C GLY A 40 1.96 9.14 -22.04
N LYS A 41 1.16 8.08 -22.10
CA LYS A 41 -0.29 8.16 -21.89
C LYS A 41 -0.54 8.19 -20.40
N ALA A 42 -1.07 9.31 -19.91
CA ALA A 42 -1.63 9.32 -18.57
C ALA A 42 -2.65 8.17 -18.47
N LYS A 43 -2.42 7.20 -17.56
CA LYS A 43 -3.53 6.37 -17.08
C LYS A 43 -4.63 7.36 -16.68
N PRO A 44 -5.89 7.14 -17.10
CA PRO A 44 -6.96 8.08 -16.80
C PRO A 44 -6.87 8.40 -15.31
N LYS A 45 -6.57 9.67 -14.98
CA LYS A 45 -6.60 10.15 -13.59
C LYS A 45 -7.90 9.61 -13.03
N ALA A 46 -7.82 8.78 -12.00
CA ALA A 46 -9.01 8.37 -11.27
C ALA A 46 -9.73 9.68 -10.96
N LYS A 47 -10.91 9.85 -11.58
CA LYS A 47 -11.63 11.13 -11.62
C LYS A 47 -11.58 11.72 -10.23
N THR A 48 -11.19 12.99 -10.14
CA THR A 48 -11.21 13.80 -8.92
C THR A 48 -12.55 13.58 -8.21
N ARG A 49 -12.58 12.65 -7.26
CA ARG A 49 -13.83 12.25 -6.59
C ARG A 49 -14.06 13.27 -5.50
N THR A 50 -14.80 14.31 -5.86
CA THR A 50 -15.45 15.27 -4.97
C THR A 50 -16.45 14.51 -4.08
N LYS A 51 -15.91 13.98 -2.98
CA LYS A 51 -16.47 13.38 -1.75
C LYS A 51 -15.38 12.41 -1.34
N LYS A 52 -14.66 12.67 -0.23
CA LYS A 52 -13.70 11.72 0.35
C LYS A 52 -14.39 10.36 0.40
N GLN A 53 -14.08 9.48 -0.55
CA GLN A 53 -14.62 8.13 -0.50
C GLN A 53 -14.01 7.51 0.73
N LYS A 54 -14.86 7.19 1.69
CA LYS A 54 -14.43 6.38 2.82
C LYS A 54 -13.99 5.06 2.21
N HIS A 55 -12.74 4.70 2.42
CA HIS A 55 -12.23 3.39 2.05
C HIS A 55 -12.11 2.57 3.34
N PRO A 56 -13.07 1.66 3.61
CA PRO A 56 -13.03 0.84 4.80
C PRO A 56 -11.72 0.05 4.83
N PHE A 57 -11.02 0.11 5.96
CA PHE A 57 -9.74 -0.58 6.14
C PHE A 57 -9.86 -2.07 5.83
N GLY A 58 -11.00 -2.68 6.16
CA GLY A 58 -11.25 -4.08 5.87
C GLY A 58 -11.23 -4.42 4.39
N GLU A 59 -11.85 -3.59 3.55
CA GLU A 59 -11.89 -3.78 2.09
C GLU A 59 -10.50 -3.59 1.48
N ILE A 60 -9.75 -2.59 1.95
CA ILE A 60 -8.35 -2.37 1.51
C ILE A 60 -7.48 -3.58 1.84
N CYS A 61 -7.63 -4.17 3.03
CA CYS A 61 -6.90 -5.38 3.39
C CYS A 61 -7.22 -6.55 2.46
N ASP A 62 -8.49 -6.71 2.07
CA ASP A 62 -8.91 -7.80 1.18
C ASP A 62 -8.36 -7.58 -0.24
N SER A 63 -8.45 -6.36 -0.77
CA SER A 63 -7.86 -6.02 -2.07
C SER A 63 -6.33 -6.14 -2.07
N TYR A 64 -5.67 -5.81 -0.95
CA TYR A 64 -4.23 -6.06 -0.79
C TYR A 64 -3.93 -7.56 -0.89
N LEU A 65 -4.64 -8.42 -0.17
CA LEU A 65 -4.41 -9.86 -0.21
C LEU A 65 -4.65 -10.46 -1.60
N GLU A 66 -5.67 -9.97 -2.30
CA GLU A 66 -5.97 -10.37 -3.67
C GLU A 66 -4.85 -9.99 -4.66
N ASP A 67 -4.25 -8.82 -4.51
CA ASP A 67 -3.14 -8.36 -5.34
C ASP A 67 -1.80 -9.07 -5.01
N GLN A 68 -1.68 -9.70 -3.84
CA GLN A 68 -0.45 -10.38 -3.40
C GLN A 68 -0.46 -11.90 -3.64
N GLN A 69 -1.35 -12.43 -4.48
CA GLN A 69 -1.49 -13.88 -4.71
C GLN A 69 -0.21 -14.58 -5.19
N GLN A 70 0.68 -13.88 -5.90
CA GLN A 70 1.97 -14.40 -6.39
C GLN A 70 3.05 -14.58 -5.31
N LYS A 71 2.83 -14.16 -4.06
CA LYS A 71 3.80 -14.35 -2.98
C LYS A 71 3.92 -15.83 -2.60
N GLN A 72 5.07 -16.19 -2.02
CA GLN A 72 5.22 -17.51 -1.37
C GLN A 72 4.11 -17.74 -0.34
N GLU A 73 3.53 -18.94 -0.37
CA GLU A 73 2.38 -19.33 0.45
C GLU A 73 2.60 -19.08 1.94
N SER A 74 3.76 -19.47 2.48
CA SER A 74 4.11 -19.26 3.89
C SER A 74 4.12 -17.78 4.30
N THR A 75 4.52 -16.89 3.39
CA THR A 75 4.51 -15.44 3.61
C THR A 75 3.08 -14.91 3.57
N ARG A 76 2.28 -15.37 2.61
CA ARG A 76 0.87 -15.01 2.46
C ARG A 76 0.06 -15.42 3.70
N THR A 77 0.19 -16.67 4.15
CA THR A 77 -0.51 -17.16 5.36
C THR A 77 -0.15 -16.33 6.59
N GLY A 78 1.12 -15.92 6.72
CA GLY A 78 1.55 -15.01 7.77
C GLY A 78 0.86 -13.65 7.69
N GLU A 79 0.80 -13.04 6.50
CA GLU A 79 0.12 -11.76 6.27
C GLU A 79 -1.39 -11.85 6.51
N GLU A 80 -2.05 -12.95 6.11
CA GLU A 80 -3.47 -13.21 6.38
C GLU A 80 -3.77 -13.23 7.89
N ILE A 81 -2.93 -13.92 8.68
CA ILE A 81 -3.05 -13.94 10.14
C ILE A 81 -2.86 -12.54 10.72
N HIS A 82 -1.84 -11.79 10.26
CA HIS A 82 -1.62 -10.42 10.72
C HIS A 82 -2.81 -9.52 10.40
N ILE A 83 -3.36 -9.61 9.19
CA ILE A 83 -4.52 -8.86 8.72
C ILE A 83 -5.76 -9.20 9.54
N LEU A 84 -5.98 -10.47 9.87
CA LEU A 84 -7.08 -10.89 10.74
C LEU A 84 -6.99 -10.20 12.11
N HIS A 85 -5.80 -10.12 12.71
CA HIS A 85 -5.61 -9.41 13.97
C HIS A 85 -5.81 -7.90 13.84
N LEU A 86 -5.31 -7.30 12.76
CA LEU A 86 -5.49 -5.88 12.45
C LEU A 86 -6.98 -5.55 12.31
N LYS A 87 -7.71 -6.27 11.46
CA LYS A 87 -9.17 -6.13 11.24
C LYS A 87 -9.95 -6.25 12.54
N ARG A 88 -9.66 -7.27 13.36
CA ARG A 88 -10.36 -7.51 14.63
C ARG A 88 -10.21 -6.36 15.63
N ILE A 89 -9.04 -5.71 15.69
CA ILE A 89 -8.74 -4.71 16.73
C ILE A 89 -8.94 -3.27 16.23
N LEU A 90 -8.58 -2.97 14.98
CA LEU A 90 -8.73 -1.64 14.37
C LEU A 90 -10.14 -1.41 13.79
N SER A 91 -10.94 -2.47 13.64
CA SER A 91 -12.24 -2.52 12.97
C SER A 91 -12.16 -2.44 11.45
N CYS A 92 -12.91 -3.31 10.75
CA CYS A 92 -13.00 -3.33 9.30
C CYS A 92 -13.67 -2.07 8.72
N SER A 93 -14.60 -1.46 9.46
CA SER A 93 -15.43 -0.35 9.00
C SER A 93 -14.77 1.03 9.13
N VAL A 94 -13.64 1.10 9.82
CA VAL A 94 -12.90 2.36 9.99
C VAL A 94 -12.28 2.74 8.66
N ASP A 95 -12.47 4.00 8.24
CA ASP A 95 -11.74 4.57 7.11
C ASP A 95 -10.23 4.50 7.40
N ILE A 96 -9.45 3.97 6.47
CA ILE A 96 -7.99 3.84 6.63
C ILE A 96 -7.33 5.19 6.93
N ASN A 97 -7.84 6.28 6.37
CA ASN A 97 -7.33 7.63 6.63
C ASN A 97 -7.59 8.08 8.07
N GLY A 98 -8.55 7.45 8.74
CA GLY A 98 -8.83 7.65 10.16
C GLY A 98 -8.02 6.77 11.10
N ILE A 99 -7.07 5.96 10.61
CA ILE A 99 -6.17 5.16 11.46
C ILE A 99 -4.93 6.00 11.80
N ASP A 100 -5.01 6.71 12.92
CA ASP A 100 -3.95 7.54 13.46
C ASP A 100 -2.98 6.76 14.37
N LEU A 101 -1.94 7.46 14.84
CA LEU A 101 -0.93 6.89 15.73
C LEU A 101 -1.53 6.41 17.06
N ASP A 102 -2.58 7.06 17.56
CA ASP A 102 -3.19 6.69 18.84
C ASP A 102 -3.99 5.40 18.74
N LYS A 103 -4.68 5.16 17.62
CA LYS A 103 -5.29 3.85 17.32
C LYS A 103 -4.24 2.76 17.22
N LEU A 104 -3.07 3.05 16.65
CA LEU A 104 -1.97 2.09 16.53
C LEU A 104 -1.28 1.81 17.89
N LYS A 105 -1.14 2.82 18.76
CA LYS A 105 -0.72 2.64 20.16
C LYS A 105 -1.72 1.77 20.93
N ARG A 106 -3.02 2.03 20.77
CA ARG A 106 -4.10 1.23 21.37
C ARG A 106 -4.09 -0.21 20.85
N TYR A 107 -3.85 -0.40 19.55
CA TYR A 107 -3.68 -1.72 18.94
C TYR A 107 -2.54 -2.49 19.61
N ARG A 108 -1.33 -1.89 19.68
CA ARG A 108 -0.16 -2.52 20.32
C ARG A 108 -0.44 -2.89 21.77
N SER A 109 -1.05 -1.99 22.54
CA SER A 109 -1.38 -2.22 23.96
C SER A 109 -2.42 -3.31 24.15
N ARG A 110 -3.47 -3.36 23.31
CA ARG A 110 -4.47 -4.44 23.33
C ARG A 110 -3.84 -5.78 22.95
N ARG A 111 -3.01 -5.80 21.91
CA ARG A 111 -2.37 -7.01 21.40
C ARG A 111 -1.36 -7.60 22.38
N SER A 112 -0.56 -6.78 23.06
CA SER A 112 0.44 -7.25 24.05
C SER A 112 -0.18 -7.89 25.29
N ARG A 113 -1.44 -7.58 25.59
CA ARG A 113 -2.20 -8.18 26.71
C ARG A 113 -2.87 -9.50 26.35
N GLN A 114 -2.98 -9.82 25.06
CA GLN A 114 -3.56 -11.09 24.63
C GLN A 114 -2.59 -12.24 24.84
N LYS A 115 -3.14 -13.45 24.88
CA LYS A 115 -2.37 -14.69 24.96
C LYS A 115 -2.47 -15.48 23.67
N GLN A 116 -1.38 -16.14 23.31
CA GLN A 116 -1.30 -17.13 22.24
C GLN A 116 -0.54 -18.34 22.79
N HIS A 117 -1.12 -19.53 22.71
CA HIS A 117 -0.60 -20.75 23.35
C HIS A 117 -0.27 -20.56 24.86
N GLY A 118 -1.19 -19.90 25.59
CA GLY A 118 -1.03 -19.63 27.03
C GLY A 118 -0.06 -18.51 27.39
N GLN A 119 0.79 -18.06 26.46
CA GLN A 119 1.80 -17.03 26.68
C GLN A 119 1.37 -15.67 26.17
N ARG A 120 1.86 -14.59 26.80
CA ARG A 120 1.65 -13.23 26.27
C ARG A 120 2.34 -13.06 24.94
N ILE A 121 1.75 -12.24 24.08
CA ILE A 121 2.26 -12.04 22.72
C ILE A 121 3.52 -11.19 22.75
N HIS A 122 4.58 -11.71 22.16
CA HIS A 122 5.88 -11.06 22.13
C HIS A 122 5.85 -9.79 21.26
N GLY A 123 6.62 -8.77 21.66
CA GLY A 123 6.71 -7.50 20.92
C GLY A 123 7.16 -7.68 19.47
N ALA A 124 7.99 -8.69 19.21
CA ALA A 124 8.41 -9.04 17.84
C ALA A 124 7.24 -9.46 16.93
N THR A 125 6.25 -10.19 17.47
CA THR A 125 5.04 -10.59 16.72
C THR A 125 4.19 -9.37 16.39
N ILE A 126 3.99 -8.48 17.37
CA ILE A 126 3.24 -7.23 17.15
C ILE A 126 3.95 -6.34 16.12
N LYS A 127 5.30 -6.31 16.15
CA LYS A 127 6.09 -5.58 15.15
C LYS A 127 5.87 -6.16 13.75
N LYS A 128 5.82 -7.48 13.59
CA LYS A 128 5.49 -8.12 12.29
C LYS A 128 4.10 -7.70 11.79
N GLU A 129 3.10 -7.69 12.69
CA GLU A 129 1.74 -7.23 12.35
C GLU A 129 1.73 -5.76 11.90
N LEU A 130 2.46 -4.87 12.59
CA LEU A 130 2.58 -3.46 12.20
C LEU A 130 3.40 -3.24 10.91
N VAL A 131 4.36 -4.12 10.61
CA VAL A 131 5.07 -4.11 9.32
C VAL A 131 4.09 -4.46 8.19
N THR A 132 3.24 -5.46 8.38
CA THR A 132 2.16 -5.78 7.42
C THR A 132 1.20 -4.61 7.25
N PHE A 133 0.81 -3.93 8.34
CA PHE A 133 0.01 -2.69 8.24
C PHE A 133 0.70 -1.62 7.39
N ARG A 134 2.01 -1.40 7.59
CA ARG A 134 2.78 -0.46 6.77
C ARG A 134 2.78 -0.85 5.29
N GLN A 135 2.94 -2.14 4.98
CA GLN A 135 2.89 -2.64 3.60
C GLN A 135 1.53 -2.36 2.95
N ILE A 136 0.44 -2.65 3.66
CA ILE A 136 -0.94 -2.34 3.23
C ILE A 136 -1.09 -0.84 2.97
N TRP A 137 -0.57 0.02 3.85
CA TRP A 137 -0.65 1.47 3.66
C TRP A 137 0.12 1.95 2.42
N ILE A 138 1.34 1.44 2.21
CA ILE A 138 2.14 1.79 1.02
C ILE A 138 1.42 1.35 -0.25
N TRP A 139 0.92 0.12 -0.27
CA TRP A 139 0.12 -0.41 -1.37
C TRP A 139 -1.15 0.42 -1.60
N ALA A 140 -1.86 0.78 -0.53
CA ALA A 140 -3.06 1.59 -0.59
C ALA A 140 -2.77 2.97 -1.20
N LYS A 141 -1.62 3.57 -0.87
CA LYS A 141 -1.16 4.83 -1.44
C LYS A 141 -0.87 4.70 -2.93
N GLN A 142 -0.17 3.64 -3.34
CA GLN A 142 0.14 3.37 -4.75
C GLN A 142 -1.11 3.15 -5.60
N ASN A 143 -2.20 2.67 -4.99
CA ASN A 143 -3.48 2.44 -5.65
C ASN A 143 -4.50 3.59 -5.47
N GLY A 144 -4.10 4.71 -4.86
CA GLY A 144 -4.94 5.90 -4.75
C GLY A 144 -6.05 5.82 -3.69
N PHE A 145 -5.96 4.90 -2.73
CA PHE A 145 -6.89 4.82 -1.60
C PHE A 145 -6.55 5.79 -0.46
N VAL A 146 -5.28 6.20 -0.37
CA VAL A 146 -4.77 7.19 0.60
C VAL A 146 -3.73 8.09 -0.05
N ASP A 147 -3.67 9.36 0.36
CA ASP A 147 -2.68 10.32 -0.16
C ASP A 147 -1.58 10.63 0.86
N SER A 148 -1.80 10.28 2.12
CA SER A 148 -0.94 10.62 3.25
C SER A 148 0.16 9.60 3.52
N LEU A 149 1.21 10.02 4.25
CA LEU A 149 2.20 9.10 4.81
C LEU A 149 1.55 8.21 5.87
N CYS A 150 2.06 6.99 6.00
CA CYS A 150 1.60 6.04 7.01
C CYS A 150 1.77 6.63 8.41
N SER A 151 0.69 6.61 9.21
CA SER A 151 0.67 7.13 10.59
C SER A 151 1.74 6.51 11.52
N LEU A 152 2.28 5.34 11.16
CA LEU A 152 3.39 4.69 11.86
C LEU A 152 4.75 5.39 11.68
N LEU A 153 4.91 6.23 10.66
CA LEU A 153 6.19 6.80 10.25
C LEU A 153 6.25 8.30 10.51
N ASP A 154 7.41 8.80 10.91
CA ASP A 154 7.73 10.22 10.85
C ASP A 154 8.05 10.69 9.43
N GLU A 155 8.31 11.99 9.27
CA GLU A 155 8.69 12.60 8.00
C GLU A 155 9.98 12.02 7.40
N ASN A 156 10.82 11.42 8.24
CA ASN A 156 12.08 10.77 7.87
C ASN A 156 11.92 9.26 7.63
N GLY A 157 10.69 8.73 7.70
CA GLY A 157 10.41 7.30 7.53
C GLY A 157 10.79 6.42 8.72
N ARG A 158 11.07 7.00 9.90
CA ARG A 158 11.37 6.27 11.13
C ARG A 158 10.08 5.89 11.86
N TRP A 159 10.14 4.80 12.62
CA TRP A 159 9.02 4.31 13.40
C TRP A 159 8.69 5.27 14.57
N LYS A 160 7.41 5.62 14.69
CA LYS A 160 6.86 6.42 15.80
C LYS A 160 6.48 5.59 17.03
N LEU A 161 6.68 4.27 17.00
CA LEU A 161 6.26 3.28 18.01
C LEU A 161 7.42 2.40 18.48
#